data_AF-A0A7C6HSY1-F1
#
_entry.id   AF-A0A7C6HSY1-F1
#
_cell.length_a   1.000
_cell.length_b   1.000
_cell.length_c   1.000
_cell.angle_alpha   90.00
_cell.angle_beta   90.00
_cell.angle_gamma   90.00
#
_symmetry.space_group_name_H-M   'P 1'
#
loop_
_entity.id
_entity.type
_entity.pdbx_description
1 polymer ?
#
loop_
_entity_poly.entity_id
_entity_poly.type
_entity_poly.pdbx_seq_one_letter_code
_entity_poly.pdbx_strand_id
1 'polypeptide(L)'
;HTCKWNINSYVATGADFPDALAAGAAAAANDGIVLLTNDREMDRRGKTEAFLDGQLEWMPTWSGNHIEIHSVGGQADAALRAADIRVDFKHVGKNRYATAVELADTYAQDKVSYTLVSGENYPDGVVGGAFAANHDGPLLLTRDAFLSPETKEYLRLRSNLHARVMVVGGIGSVSRDVSAQVWDALHY
;
A
#
# COMPACT_ATOMS: atom_id res chain seq x y z
N HIS A 1 -27.78 16.24 -10.50
CA HIS A 1 -26.83 15.25 -9.93
C HIS A 1 -25.68 16.03 -9.34
N THR A 2 -25.60 16.14 -8.00
CA THR A 2 -24.41 16.69 -7.34
C THR A 2 -23.30 15.65 -7.45
N CYS A 3 -22.16 16.06 -8.01
CA CYS A 3 -20.96 15.24 -8.10
C CYS A 3 -20.42 15.08 -6.67
N LYS A 4 -20.46 13.84 -6.15
CA LYS A 4 -19.87 13.50 -4.86
C LYS A 4 -18.45 13.03 -5.11
N TRP A 5 -17.49 13.67 -4.47
CA TRP A 5 -16.10 13.22 -4.47
C TRP A 5 -15.81 12.63 -3.09
N ASN A 6 -15.59 11.31 -3.04
CA ASN A 6 -14.98 10.67 -1.88
C ASN A 6 -13.47 10.70 -2.10
N ILE A 7 -12.72 11.25 -1.14
CA ILE A 7 -11.26 11.26 -1.20
C ILE A 7 -10.75 10.23 -0.20
N ASN A 8 -10.12 9.18 -0.73
CA ASN A 8 -9.50 8.14 0.08
C ASN A 8 -8.05 8.55 0.40
N SER A 9 -7.77 8.85 1.66
CA SER A 9 -6.46 9.30 2.12
C SER A 9 -5.72 8.16 2.80
N TYR A 10 -4.72 7.59 2.13
CA TYR A 10 -3.87 6.53 2.66
C TYR A 10 -2.66 7.15 3.36
N VAL A 11 -2.64 7.04 4.69
CA VAL A 11 -1.59 7.63 5.53
C VAL A 11 -0.58 6.54 5.87
N ALA A 12 0.65 6.71 5.39
CA ALA A 12 1.76 5.79 5.65
C ALA A 12 2.96 6.54 6.25
N THR A 13 3.96 5.82 6.74
CA THR A 13 5.18 6.46 7.24
C THR A 13 6.13 6.81 6.11
N GLY A 14 6.69 8.02 6.16
CA GLY A 14 7.79 8.46 5.31
C GLY A 14 9.18 8.15 5.87
N ALA A 15 9.30 7.35 6.94
CA ALA A 15 10.59 7.02 7.54
C ALA A 15 11.19 5.69 7.02
N ASP A 16 10.34 4.69 6.77
CA ASP A 16 10.70 3.34 6.31
C ASP A 16 9.64 2.83 5.33
N PHE A 17 9.55 3.53 4.20
CA PHE A 17 8.53 3.58 3.14
C PHE A 17 7.85 2.31 2.56
N PRO A 18 8.24 1.05 2.80
CA PRO A 18 7.50 -0.14 2.35
C PRO A 18 5.97 -0.09 2.45
N ASP A 19 5.42 0.39 3.57
CA ASP A 19 3.97 0.54 3.73
C ASP A 19 3.42 1.64 2.79
N ALA A 20 4.18 2.71 2.57
CA ALA A 20 3.82 3.78 1.63
C ALA A 20 3.84 3.32 0.16
N LEU A 21 4.71 2.37 -0.21
CA LEU A 21 4.73 1.79 -1.55
C LEU A 21 3.47 0.98 -1.84
N ALA A 22 3.08 0.12 -0.91
CA ALA A 22 1.84 -0.64 -1.03
C ALA A 22 0.61 0.28 -0.97
N ALA A 23 0.63 1.30 -0.09
CA ALA A 23 -0.39 2.33 -0.04
C ALA A 23 -0.55 3.07 -1.37
N GLY A 24 0.54 3.34 -2.09
CA GLY A 24 0.49 4.00 -3.41
C GLY A 24 -0.28 3.18 -4.45
N ALA A 25 -0.04 1.88 -4.52
CA ALA A 25 -0.79 0.99 -5.42
C ALA A 25 -2.28 0.90 -5.02
N ALA A 26 -2.57 0.79 -3.73
CA ALA A 26 -3.95 0.76 -3.22
C ALA A 26 -4.69 2.09 -3.45
N ALA A 27 -4.01 3.22 -3.24
CA ALA A 27 -4.53 4.55 -3.51
C ALA A 27 -4.86 4.73 -4.99
N ALA A 28 -3.97 4.33 -5.90
CA ALA A 28 -4.22 4.39 -7.34
C ALA A 28 -5.42 3.53 -7.77
N ALA A 29 -5.60 2.36 -7.15
CA ALA A 29 -6.72 1.46 -7.45
C ALA A 29 -8.08 1.97 -6.90
N ASN A 30 -8.09 2.95 -6.01
CA ASN A 30 -9.28 3.37 -5.28
C ASN A 30 -9.41 4.91 -5.22
N ASP A 31 -9.06 5.61 -6.31
CA ASP A 31 -9.18 7.07 -6.47
C ASP A 31 -8.63 7.87 -5.27
N GLY A 32 -7.53 7.39 -4.70
CA GLY A 32 -6.97 7.88 -3.45
C GLY A 32 -5.64 8.61 -3.62
N ILE A 33 -5.17 9.14 -2.51
CA ILE A 33 -3.87 9.80 -2.38
C ILE A 33 -3.07 9.17 -1.24
N VAL A 34 -1.75 9.31 -1.29
CA VAL A 34 -0.87 8.94 -0.19
C VAL A 34 -0.42 10.18 0.56
N LEU A 35 -0.59 10.15 1.89
CA LEU A 35 -0.07 11.13 2.83
C LEU A 35 1.01 10.49 3.70
N LEU A 36 2.02 11.27 4.08
CA LEU A 36 3.16 10.76 4.83
C LEU A 36 3.23 11.35 6.23
N THR A 37 3.52 10.48 7.19
CA THR A 37 3.86 10.81 8.58
C THR A 37 5.37 10.77 8.78
N ASN A 38 5.86 11.37 9.87
CA ASN A 38 7.24 11.30 10.30
C ASN A 38 7.42 10.17 11.33
N ASP A 39 7.57 8.93 10.85
CA ASP A 39 7.54 7.73 11.70
C ASP A 39 6.22 7.63 12.50
N ARG A 40 6.30 7.75 13.83
CA ARG A 40 5.17 7.68 14.77
C ARG A 40 4.62 9.05 15.16
N GLU A 41 5.08 10.10 14.50
CA GLU A 41 4.63 11.47 14.69
C GLU A 41 4.03 12.00 13.38
N MET A 42 3.05 12.90 13.47
CA MET A 42 2.64 13.69 12.31
C MET A 42 3.81 14.56 11.82
N ASP A 43 3.74 15.06 10.59
CA ASP A 43 4.85 15.83 10.04
C ASP A 43 5.06 17.13 10.84
N ARG A 44 6.30 17.40 11.26
CA ARG A 44 6.61 18.57 12.13
C ARG A 44 6.31 19.93 11.51
N ARG A 45 5.98 19.97 10.22
CA ARG A 45 5.59 21.19 9.50
C ARG A 45 4.07 21.34 9.39
N GLY A 46 3.29 20.40 9.93
CA GLY A 46 1.83 20.40 9.93
C GLY A 46 1.22 20.36 8.53
N LYS A 47 1.93 19.87 7.51
CA LYS A 47 1.44 19.85 6.12
C LYS A 47 0.46 18.72 5.87
N THR A 48 0.66 17.57 6.48
CA THR A 48 -0.27 16.45 6.41
C THR A 48 -1.53 16.79 7.19
N GLU A 49 -1.38 17.36 8.39
CA GLU A 49 -2.49 17.90 9.18
C GLU A 49 -3.21 19.02 8.42
N ALA A 50 -2.50 20.04 7.92
CA ALA A 50 -3.11 21.13 7.15
C ALA A 50 -3.75 20.67 5.83
N PHE A 51 -3.26 19.58 5.22
CA PHE A 51 -3.93 18.98 4.08
C PHE A 51 -5.25 18.34 4.52
N LEU A 52 -5.24 17.53 5.58
CA LEU A 52 -6.44 16.89 6.11
C LEU A 52 -7.46 17.93 6.61
N ASP A 53 -7.01 18.94 7.36
CA ASP A 53 -7.82 20.06 7.84
C ASP A 53 -8.37 20.87 6.67
N GLY A 54 -7.54 21.17 5.68
CA GLY A 54 -7.98 21.83 4.45
C GLY A 54 -9.09 21.02 3.77
N GLN A 55 -8.89 19.72 3.53
CA GLN A 55 -9.94 18.89 2.93
C GLN A 55 -11.23 18.93 3.79
N LEU A 56 -11.12 18.86 5.11
CA LEU A 56 -12.25 18.97 6.04
C LEU A 56 -12.92 20.36 6.03
N GLU A 57 -12.22 21.43 5.67
CA GLU A 57 -12.77 22.79 5.54
C GLU A 57 -13.41 23.04 4.17
N TRP A 58 -12.76 22.61 3.08
CA TRP A 58 -13.22 22.86 1.70
C TRP A 58 -14.38 21.93 1.31
N MET A 59 -14.38 20.67 1.76
CA MET A 59 -15.33 19.65 1.30
C MET A 59 -16.76 19.75 1.84
N PRO A 60 -17.06 20.11 3.10
CA PRO A 60 -18.43 20.13 3.61
C PRO A 60 -19.29 21.26 3.03
N THR A 61 -18.71 22.22 2.30
CA THR A 61 -19.48 23.25 1.59
C THR A 61 -20.25 22.69 0.38
N TRP A 62 -19.86 21.50 -0.11
CA TRP A 62 -20.62 20.73 -1.10
C TRP A 62 -21.24 19.50 -0.43
N SER A 63 -22.57 19.51 -0.31
CA SER A 63 -23.36 18.40 0.22
C SER A 63 -22.99 17.07 -0.45
N GLY A 64 -22.29 16.21 0.30
CA GLY A 64 -22.02 14.82 -0.06
C GLY A 64 -20.57 14.40 -0.30
N ASN A 65 -19.59 15.27 -0.08
CA ASN A 65 -18.17 14.89 -0.10
C ASN A 65 -17.74 14.28 1.25
N HIS A 66 -17.03 13.15 1.23
CA HIS A 66 -16.51 12.46 2.43
C HIS A 66 -15.00 12.20 2.28
N ILE A 67 -14.26 12.34 3.38
CA ILE A 67 -12.85 11.93 3.44
C ILE A 67 -12.82 10.63 4.22
N GLU A 68 -12.24 9.61 3.63
CA GLU A 68 -11.96 8.36 4.33
C GLU A 68 -10.47 8.31 4.64
N ILE A 69 -10.11 8.14 5.91
CA ILE A 69 -8.73 8.04 6.36
C ILE A 69 -8.38 6.56 6.54
N HIS A 70 -7.38 6.12 5.78
CA HIS A 70 -6.83 4.78 5.78
C HIS A 70 -5.45 4.82 6.44
N SER A 71 -5.28 4.30 7.65
CA SER A 71 -3.95 4.16 8.24
C SER A 71 -3.25 2.93 7.65
N VAL A 72 -2.05 3.09 7.10
CA VAL A 72 -1.26 2.01 6.50
C VAL A 72 0.06 1.86 7.25
N GLY A 73 0.24 0.72 7.90
CA GLY A 73 1.42 0.43 8.71
C GLY A 73 1.30 0.95 10.15
N GLY A 74 1.98 0.26 11.06
CA GLY A 74 1.84 0.50 12.51
C GLY A 74 2.37 1.87 12.95
N GLN A 75 3.37 2.40 12.25
CA GLN A 75 3.96 3.71 12.52
C GLN A 75 2.96 4.84 12.25
N ALA A 76 2.33 4.84 11.08
CA ALA A 76 1.37 5.85 10.69
C ALA A 76 0.07 5.77 11.52
N ASP A 77 -0.41 4.56 11.83
CA ASP A 77 -1.53 4.37 12.77
C ASP A 77 -1.22 4.96 14.15
N ALA A 78 0.01 4.78 14.66
CA ALA A 78 0.42 5.40 15.92
C ALA A 78 0.46 6.94 15.82
N ALA A 79 0.95 7.50 14.71
CA ALA A 79 0.99 8.94 14.48
C ALA A 79 -0.41 9.56 14.46
N LEU A 80 -1.35 8.96 13.72
CA LEU A 80 -2.74 9.42 13.64
C LEU A 80 -3.44 9.38 14.99
N ARG A 81 -3.23 8.32 15.77
CA ARG A 81 -3.76 8.20 17.13
C ARG A 81 -3.19 9.25 18.08
N ALA A 82 -1.89 9.54 17.98
CA ALA A 82 -1.25 10.56 18.80
C ALA A 82 -1.77 11.97 18.50
N ALA A 83 -2.23 12.21 17.27
CA ALA A 83 -2.83 13.47 16.83
C ALA A 83 -4.36 13.52 17.00
N ASP A 84 -4.99 12.51 17.61
CA ASP A 84 -6.45 12.38 17.76
C ASP A 84 -7.22 12.46 16.42
N ILE A 85 -6.59 11.99 15.33
CA ILE A 85 -7.21 11.94 14.01
C ILE A 85 -8.00 10.64 13.89
N ARG A 86 -9.29 10.78 13.54
CA ARG A 86 -10.16 9.63 13.27
C ARG A 86 -9.64 8.82 12.08
N VAL A 87 -9.55 7.51 12.27
CA VAL A 87 -9.23 6.54 11.22
C VAL A 87 -10.49 5.76 10.86
N ASP A 88 -10.86 5.73 9.59
CA ASP A 88 -12.01 4.98 9.09
C ASP A 88 -11.63 3.53 8.78
N PHE A 89 -10.46 3.33 8.17
CA PHE A 89 -9.94 2.01 7.81
C PHE A 89 -8.51 1.82 8.30
N LYS A 90 -8.26 0.67 8.91
CA LYS A 90 -6.94 0.33 9.44
C LYS A 90 -6.35 -0.84 8.67
N HIS A 91 -5.20 -0.61 8.05
CA HIS A 91 -4.39 -1.59 7.30
C HIS A 91 -3.05 -1.77 7.99
N VAL A 92 -2.98 -2.64 8.99
CA VAL A 92 -1.78 -2.83 9.82
C VAL A 92 -1.50 -4.31 10.01
N GLY A 93 -0.59 -4.81 9.19
CA GLY A 93 -0.04 -6.14 9.35
C GLY A 93 1.02 -6.20 10.46
N LYS A 94 1.32 -7.44 10.90
CA LYS A 94 2.41 -7.72 11.87
C LYS A 94 3.81 -7.32 11.35
N ASN A 95 3.95 -7.10 10.05
CA ASN A 95 5.15 -6.64 9.37
C ASN A 95 4.76 -6.03 8.00
N ARG A 96 5.72 -5.39 7.31
CA ARG A 96 5.50 -4.75 6.00
C ARG A 96 4.89 -5.69 4.94
N TYR A 97 5.28 -6.96 4.96
CA TYR A 97 4.77 -7.96 4.01
C TYR A 97 3.29 -8.27 4.26
N ALA A 98 2.90 -8.39 5.53
CA ALA A 98 1.52 -8.58 5.95
C ALA A 98 0.65 -7.37 5.58
N THR A 99 1.14 -6.14 5.80
CA THR A 99 0.40 -4.92 5.43
C THR A 99 0.17 -4.85 3.91
N ALA A 100 1.18 -5.17 3.10
CA ALA A 100 1.04 -5.20 1.65
C ALA A 100 0.02 -6.26 1.18
N VAL A 101 -0.01 -7.43 1.84
CA VAL A 101 -1.02 -8.47 1.59
C VAL A 101 -2.41 -8.00 1.99
N GLU A 102 -2.57 -7.31 3.12
CA GLU A 102 -3.86 -6.79 3.58
C GLU A 102 -4.44 -5.75 2.60
N LEU A 103 -3.60 -4.84 2.09
CA LEU A 103 -4.00 -3.90 1.05
C LEU A 103 -4.37 -4.61 -0.27
N ALA A 104 -3.58 -5.60 -0.68
CA ALA A 104 -3.87 -6.40 -1.88
C ALA A 104 -5.20 -7.16 -1.74
N ASP A 105 -5.44 -7.75 -0.58
CA ASP A 105 -6.66 -8.49 -0.28
C ASP A 105 -7.89 -7.59 -0.14
N THR A 106 -7.71 -6.32 0.19
CA THR A 106 -8.83 -5.36 0.30
C THR A 106 -9.17 -4.74 -1.04
N TYR A 107 -8.16 -4.34 -1.82
CA TYR A 107 -8.36 -3.45 -2.99
C TYR A 107 -8.06 -4.11 -4.34
N ALA A 108 -7.60 -5.36 -4.36
CA ALA A 108 -7.20 -6.04 -5.59
C ALA A 108 -7.65 -7.51 -5.66
N GLN A 109 -8.82 -7.83 -5.07
CA GLN A 109 -9.35 -9.21 -5.01
C GLN A 109 -9.63 -9.83 -6.39
N ASP A 110 -10.01 -9.01 -7.36
CA ASP A 110 -10.33 -9.39 -8.73
C ASP A 110 -9.09 -9.42 -9.65
N LYS A 111 -7.93 -8.99 -9.13
CA LYS A 111 -6.72 -8.83 -9.94
C LYS A 111 -5.92 -10.12 -9.98
N VAL A 112 -5.40 -10.40 -11.17
CA VAL A 112 -4.53 -11.56 -11.46
C VAL A 112 -3.10 -11.14 -11.82
N SER A 113 -2.83 -9.84 -11.87
CA SER A 113 -1.49 -9.29 -12.11
C SER A 113 -0.95 -8.69 -10.82
N TYR A 114 0.17 -9.20 -10.33
CA TYR A 114 0.80 -8.74 -9.09
C TYR A 114 2.15 -8.12 -9.41
N THR A 115 2.50 -7.04 -8.72
CA THR A 115 3.86 -6.50 -8.75
C THR A 115 4.57 -6.92 -7.47
N LEU A 116 5.76 -7.48 -7.58
CA LEU A 116 6.57 -7.92 -6.45
C LEU A 116 7.86 -7.11 -6.38
N VAL A 117 8.10 -6.43 -5.26
CA VAL A 117 9.32 -5.65 -5.02
C VAL A 117 10.00 -6.07 -3.73
N SER A 118 11.28 -5.74 -3.61
CA SER A 118 12.00 -5.90 -2.34
C SER A 118 11.40 -4.99 -1.27
N GLY A 119 11.06 -5.57 -0.11
CA GLY A 119 10.71 -4.83 1.09
C GLY A 119 11.94 -4.32 1.87
N GLU A 120 13.14 -4.62 1.39
CA GLU A 120 14.43 -4.33 2.07
C GLU A 120 15.28 -3.32 1.28
N ASN A 121 15.13 -3.27 -0.06
CA ASN A 121 15.86 -2.36 -0.94
C ASN A 121 14.95 -1.30 -1.59
N TYR A 122 15.27 -0.03 -1.31
CA TYR A 122 14.40 1.13 -1.49
C TYR A 122 14.18 1.65 -2.94
N PRO A 123 15.20 1.76 -3.82
CA PRO A 123 15.02 2.44 -5.11
C PRO A 123 14.07 1.72 -6.06
N ASP A 124 14.05 0.39 -6.01
CA ASP A 124 13.27 -0.46 -6.92
C ASP A 124 11.77 -0.42 -6.58
N GLY A 125 11.44 -0.18 -5.30
CA GLY A 125 10.07 -0.08 -4.82
C GLY A 125 9.30 1.10 -5.39
N VAL A 126 9.95 2.26 -5.58
CA VAL A 126 9.32 3.47 -6.13
C VAL A 126 8.92 3.27 -7.59
N VAL A 127 9.78 2.61 -8.38
CA VAL A 127 9.47 2.26 -9.78
C VAL A 127 8.38 1.19 -9.84
N GLY A 128 8.45 0.19 -8.96
CA GLY A 128 7.45 -0.87 -8.87
C GLY A 128 6.07 -0.37 -8.46
N GLY A 129 5.98 0.64 -7.59
CA GLY A 129 4.71 1.27 -7.20
C GLY A 129 3.98 1.90 -8.37
N ALA A 130 4.68 2.68 -9.19
CA ALA A 130 4.11 3.29 -10.39
C ALA A 130 3.70 2.23 -11.43
N PHE A 131 4.48 1.16 -11.58
CA PHE A 131 4.13 0.03 -12.45
C PHE A 131 2.86 -0.68 -11.96
N ALA A 132 2.76 -0.98 -10.67
CA ALA A 132 1.60 -1.62 -10.07
C ALA A 132 0.32 -0.81 -10.29
N ALA A 133 0.40 0.51 -10.04
CA ALA A 133 -0.68 1.46 -10.28
C ALA A 133 -1.15 1.48 -11.75
N ASN A 134 -0.21 1.51 -12.71
CA ASN A 134 -0.56 1.53 -14.14
C ASN A 134 -1.16 0.22 -14.68
N HIS A 135 -0.97 -0.88 -13.97
CA HIS A 135 -1.45 -2.20 -14.37
C HIS A 135 -2.64 -2.70 -13.55
N ASP A 136 -3.30 -1.80 -12.81
CA ASP A 136 -4.43 -2.08 -11.91
C ASP A 136 -4.15 -3.28 -10.99
N GLY A 137 -2.91 -3.43 -10.53
CA GLY A 137 -2.47 -4.59 -9.75
C GLY A 137 -1.93 -4.16 -8.39
N PRO A 138 -1.99 -5.03 -7.37
CA PRO A 138 -1.43 -4.68 -6.08
C PRO A 138 0.10 -4.78 -6.10
N LEU A 139 0.74 -4.03 -5.21
CA LEU A 139 2.16 -4.15 -4.91
C LEU A 139 2.34 -5.04 -3.68
N LEU A 140 2.98 -6.18 -3.89
CA LEU A 140 3.40 -7.13 -2.86
C LEU A 140 4.88 -6.92 -2.56
N LEU A 141 5.28 -7.30 -1.34
CA LEU A 141 6.65 -7.19 -0.87
C LEU A 141 7.28 -8.57 -0.67
N THR A 142 8.58 -8.69 -0.96
CA THR A 142 9.39 -9.88 -0.66
C THR A 142 10.66 -9.52 0.10
N ARG A 143 11.29 -10.50 0.75
CA ARG A 143 12.69 -10.35 1.15
C ARG A 143 13.59 -10.58 -0.05
N ASP A 144 14.84 -10.16 0.07
CA ASP A 144 15.86 -10.27 -0.98
C ASP A 144 16.10 -11.72 -1.43
N ALA A 145 16.25 -12.65 -0.48
CA ALA A 145 16.67 -14.02 -0.72
C ALA A 145 15.50 -15.02 -0.73
N PHE A 146 14.34 -14.66 -0.18
CA PHE A 146 13.19 -15.55 -0.12
C PHE A 146 11.86 -14.81 -0.06
N LEU A 147 10.81 -15.49 -0.53
CA LEU A 147 9.45 -14.97 -0.48
C LEU A 147 8.97 -14.99 0.96
N SER A 148 8.42 -13.86 1.42
CA SER A 148 7.86 -13.78 2.77
C SER A 148 6.73 -14.83 2.94
N PRO A 149 6.59 -15.45 4.13
CA PRO A 149 5.49 -16.40 4.36
C PRO A 149 4.11 -15.81 4.04
N GLU A 150 3.91 -14.53 4.32
CA GLU A 150 2.67 -13.80 4.09
C GLU A 150 2.37 -13.69 2.60
N THR A 151 3.34 -13.24 1.79
CA THR A 151 3.16 -13.09 0.35
C THR A 151 3.07 -14.44 -0.35
N LYS A 152 3.84 -15.44 0.11
CA LYS A 152 3.76 -16.80 -0.42
C LYS A 152 2.36 -17.38 -0.26
N GLU A 153 1.79 -17.30 0.94
CA GLU A 153 0.45 -17.82 1.19
C GLU A 153 -0.61 -17.04 0.41
N TYR A 154 -0.49 -15.71 0.34
CA TYR A 154 -1.39 -14.90 -0.47
C TYR A 154 -1.41 -15.32 -1.95
N LEU A 155 -0.23 -15.48 -2.56
CA LEU A 155 -0.12 -15.93 -3.94
C LEU A 155 -0.68 -17.35 -4.13
N ARG A 156 -0.49 -18.24 -3.15
CA ARG A 156 -1.05 -19.60 -3.15
C ARG A 156 -2.57 -19.59 -3.14
N LEU A 157 -3.19 -18.75 -2.31
CA LEU A 157 -4.64 -18.62 -2.23
C LEU A 157 -5.26 -17.93 -3.45
N ARG A 158 -4.45 -17.18 -4.21
CA ARG A 158 -4.86 -16.50 -5.45
C ARG A 158 -4.43 -17.24 -6.72
N SER A 159 -3.83 -18.43 -6.58
CA SER A 159 -3.34 -19.21 -7.71
C SER A 159 -4.47 -19.53 -8.69
N ASN A 160 -4.26 -19.16 -9.96
CA ASN A 160 -5.15 -19.47 -11.07
C ASN A 160 -4.37 -19.38 -12.38
N LEU A 161 -4.96 -19.88 -13.47
CA LEU A 161 -4.30 -19.95 -14.79
C LEU A 161 -3.90 -18.60 -15.40
N HIS A 162 -4.44 -17.48 -14.89
CA HIS A 162 -4.12 -16.13 -15.36
C HIS A 162 -3.21 -15.37 -14.40
N ALA A 163 -2.86 -15.96 -13.25
CA ALA A 163 -2.02 -15.31 -12.25
C ALA A 163 -0.62 -15.06 -12.82
N ARG A 164 -0.18 -13.80 -12.77
CA ARG A 164 1.13 -13.36 -13.25
C ARG A 164 1.76 -12.40 -12.25
N VAL A 165 3.06 -12.58 -12.01
CA VAL A 165 3.82 -11.76 -11.07
C VAL A 165 4.95 -11.09 -11.83
N MET A 166 4.97 -9.76 -11.82
CA MET A 166 6.08 -8.97 -12.30
C MET A 166 7.02 -8.67 -11.13
N VAL A 167 8.24 -9.19 -11.19
CA VAL A 167 9.28 -8.83 -10.22
C VAL A 167 9.94 -7.53 -10.68
N VAL A 168 9.93 -6.52 -9.84
CA VAL A 168 10.58 -5.23 -10.11
C VAL A 168 11.76 -5.04 -9.15
N GLY A 169 12.94 -4.94 -9.75
CA GLY A 169 14.23 -4.77 -9.07
C GLY A 169 15.32 -5.65 -9.68
N GLY A 170 16.57 -5.29 -9.41
CA GLY A 170 17.72 -6.09 -9.85
C GLY A 170 17.82 -7.42 -9.08
N ILE A 171 18.63 -8.36 -9.58
CA ILE A 171 18.90 -9.64 -8.89
C ILE A 171 19.49 -9.43 -7.48
N GLY A 172 20.18 -8.31 -7.25
CA GLY A 172 20.67 -7.92 -5.93
C GLY A 172 19.58 -7.46 -4.95
N SER A 173 18.40 -7.12 -5.45
CA SER A 173 17.23 -6.70 -4.64
C SER A 173 16.21 -7.81 -4.47
N VAL A 174 16.05 -8.65 -5.49
CA VAL A 174 15.20 -9.85 -5.49
C VAL A 174 15.95 -10.98 -6.19
N SER A 175 16.37 -11.98 -5.42
CA SER A 175 17.15 -13.12 -5.90
C SER A 175 16.35 -14.03 -6.84
N ARG A 176 17.06 -14.89 -7.57
CA ARG A 176 16.44 -15.91 -8.44
C ARG A 176 15.64 -16.95 -7.66
N ASP A 177 16.00 -17.20 -6.40
CA ASP A 177 15.30 -18.14 -5.53
C ASP A 177 13.88 -17.65 -5.22
N VAL A 178 13.68 -16.33 -5.11
CA VAL A 178 12.35 -15.73 -4.99
C VAL A 178 11.51 -16.06 -6.23
N SER A 179 12.06 -15.94 -7.44
CA SER A 179 11.32 -16.28 -8.67
C SER A 179 10.84 -17.73 -8.69
N ALA A 180 11.67 -18.67 -8.22
CA ALA A 180 11.27 -20.07 -8.08
C ALA A 180 10.15 -20.24 -7.04
N GLN A 181 10.25 -19.57 -5.89
CA GLN A 181 9.22 -19.62 -4.85
C GLN A 181 7.89 -18.99 -5.29
N VAL A 182 7.93 -17.95 -6.13
CA VAL A 182 6.73 -17.39 -6.76
C VAL A 182 6.10 -18.41 -7.70
N TRP A 183 6.91 -19.07 -8.54
CA TRP A 183 6.42 -20.10 -9.45
C TRP A 183 5.72 -21.23 -8.69
N ASP A 184 6.34 -21.74 -7.63
CA ASP A 184 5.78 -22.80 -6.78
C ASP A 184 4.47 -22.36 -6.10
N ALA A 185 4.39 -21.10 -5.64
CA ALA A 185 3.19 -20.58 -5.01
C ALA A 185 2.00 -20.51 -5.98
N LEU A 186 2.23 -20.17 -7.25
CA LEU A 186 1.19 -20.05 -8.26
C LEU A 186 0.74 -21.40 -8.87
N HIS A 187 1.49 -22.48 -8.65
CA HIS A 187 1.21 -23.82 -9.22
C HIS A 187 1.02 -24.88 -8.13
N TYR A 188 0.59 -24.46 -6.94
CA TYR A 188 0.27 -25.34 -5.82
C TYR A 188 -1.01 -26.16 -6.04
#